data_AF-A0AA38FCT7-F1
#
_entry.id   AF-A0AA38FCT7-F1
#
_cell.length_a   1.000
_cell.length_b   1.000
_cell.length_c   1.000
_cell.angle_alpha   90.00
_cell.angle_beta   90.00
_cell.angle_gamma   90.00
#
_symmetry.space_group_name_H-M   'P 1'
#
loop_
_entity.id
_entity.type
_entity.pdbx_description
1 polymer ?
#
loop_
_entity_poly.entity_id
_entity_poly.type
_entity_poly.pdbx_seq_one_letter_code
_entity_poly.pdbx_strand_id
1 'polypeptide(L)'
;DGTLEEYFVELPPELCCVKLTGFSSHLASAISLLPSMMHRLENFLVAIELKEFLAASFPEGSQITTSRVLEAISTERCMEGFSLERLEILGDAFLKYSVSRRLFLVHDKLDEGQLTKKRSN
;
A
#
# COMPACT_ATOMS: atom_id res chain seq x y z
N ASP A 1 16.08 17.19 34.39
CA ASP A 1 17.40 16.61 34.68
C ASP A 1 17.41 15.22 34.06
N GLY A 2 17.88 15.13 32.81
CA GLY A 2 17.70 13.96 31.96
C GLY A 2 18.97 13.74 31.17
N THR A 3 20.01 13.31 31.86
CA THR A 3 21.28 12.91 31.26
C THR A 3 21.02 11.71 30.37
N LEU A 4 21.15 11.89 29.05
CA LEU A 4 21.23 10.79 28.10
C LEU A 4 22.44 9.93 28.53
N GLU A 5 22.20 8.71 29.01
CA GLU A 5 23.28 7.78 29.32
C GLU A 5 24.00 7.44 28.01
N GLU A 6 25.21 7.95 27.85
CA GLU A 6 26.07 7.64 26.71
C GLU A 6 26.59 6.22 26.85
N TYR A 7 26.11 5.32 26.00
CA TYR A 7 26.61 3.95 25.90
C TYR A 7 27.86 3.93 25.02
N PHE A 8 29.00 3.66 25.63
CA PHE A 8 30.26 3.44 24.92
C PHE A 8 30.36 1.98 24.47
N VAL A 9 30.77 1.76 23.22
CA VAL A 9 31.05 0.44 22.66
C VAL A 9 32.48 0.46 22.12
N GLU A 10 33.31 -0.46 22.58
CA GLU A 10 34.67 -0.66 22.06
C GLU A 10 34.64 -1.65 20.89
N LEU A 11 35.25 -1.27 19.76
CA LEU A 11 35.33 -2.08 18.55
C LEU A 11 36.80 -2.16 18.08
N PRO A 12 37.31 -3.33 17.68
CA PRO A 12 38.65 -3.45 17.10
C PRO A 12 38.79 -2.56 15.84
N PRO A 13 39.85 -1.74 15.73
CA PRO A 13 40.00 -0.80 14.62
C PRO A 13 40.09 -1.50 13.25
N GLU A 14 40.53 -2.76 13.21
CA GLU A 14 40.60 -3.57 11.98
C GLU A 14 39.21 -3.89 11.40
N LEU A 15 38.15 -3.82 12.22
CA LEU A 15 36.76 -4.04 11.81
C LEU A 15 36.03 -2.73 11.47
N CYS A 16 36.61 -1.58 11.82
CA CYS A 16 36.00 -0.28 11.64
C CYS A 16 36.33 0.29 10.25
N CYS A 17 35.34 0.33 9.36
CA CYS A 17 35.45 1.00 8.06
C CYS A 17 34.56 2.24 8.03
N VAL A 18 35.18 3.44 7.98
CA VAL A 18 34.45 4.70 7.82
C VAL A 18 34.04 4.85 6.36
N LYS A 19 32.79 4.52 6.04
CA LYS A 19 32.25 4.60 4.68
C LYS A 19 31.86 6.02 4.25
N LEU A 20 31.61 6.91 5.20
CA LEU A 20 31.19 8.29 4.95
C LEU A 20 32.26 9.24 5.46
N THR A 21 33.27 9.51 4.64
CA THR A 21 34.28 10.54 4.90
C THR A 21 33.88 11.82 4.17
N GLY A 22 33.94 12.97 4.86
CA GLY A 22 33.63 14.29 4.27
C GLY A 22 32.20 14.82 4.49
N PHE A 23 31.34 14.10 5.21
CA PHE A 23 30.01 14.58 5.60
C PHE A 23 29.95 14.96 7.09
N SER A 24 29.20 16.02 7.41
CA SER A 24 28.82 16.33 8.79
C SER A 24 27.91 15.23 9.35
N SER A 25 27.96 15.00 10.66
CA SER A 25 27.05 14.09 11.37
C SER A 25 25.58 14.35 11.03
N HIS A 26 25.19 15.62 10.89
CA HIS A 26 23.84 16.01 10.49
C HIS A 26 23.45 15.53 9.08
N LEU A 27 24.39 15.58 8.13
CA LEU A 27 24.16 15.10 6.76
C LEU A 27 24.08 13.57 6.72
N ALA A 28 24.92 12.88 7.49
CA ALA A 28 24.86 11.43 7.60
C ALA A 28 23.51 10.97 8.19
N SER A 29 23.00 11.65 9.22
CA SER A 29 21.67 11.38 9.76
C SER A 29 20.56 11.65 8.73
N ALA A 30 20.62 12.77 8.00
CA ALA A 30 19.64 13.07 6.95
C ALA A 30 19.64 12.01 5.83
N ILE A 31 20.82 11.58 5.36
CA ILE A 31 20.96 10.56 4.31
C ILE A 31 20.41 9.21 4.78
N SER A 32 20.49 8.88 6.07
CA SER A 32 19.92 7.64 6.61
C SER A 32 18.40 7.54 6.42
N LEU A 33 17.69 8.67 6.29
CA LEU A 33 16.24 8.73 6.02
C LEU A 33 15.91 8.65 4.53
N LEU A 34 16.88 8.88 3.65
CA LEU A 34 16.68 8.95 2.20
C LEU A 34 16.05 7.67 1.62
N PRO A 35 16.44 6.44 2.01
CA PRO A 35 15.78 5.23 1.50
C PRO A 35 14.27 5.21 1.75
N SER A 36 13.85 5.58 2.97
CA SER A 36 12.43 5.62 3.35
C SER A 36 11.66 6.71 2.59
N MET A 37 12.28 7.88 2.40
CA MET A 37 11.69 8.96 1.62
C MET A 37 11.53 8.57 0.14
N MET A 38 12.57 7.97 -0.44
CA MET A 38 12.56 7.51 -1.84
C MET A 38 11.47 6.47 -2.07
N HIS A 39 11.36 5.47 -1.18
CA HIS A 39 10.30 4.47 -1.25
C HIS A 39 8.90 5.09 -1.20
N ARG A 40 8.68 6.08 -0.33
CA ARG A 40 7.38 6.76 -0.24
C ARG A 40 7.06 7.61 -1.47
N LEU A 41 8.07 8.27 -2.04
CA LEU A 41 7.93 9.02 -3.29
C LEU A 41 7.59 8.09 -4.45
N GLU A 42 8.26 6.95 -4.55
CA GLU A 42 8.01 5.94 -5.59
C GLU A 42 6.56 5.44 -5.53
N ASN A 43 6.07 5.02 -4.36
CA ASN A 43 4.68 4.57 -4.20
C ASN A 43 3.67 5.66 -4.57
N PHE A 44 3.98 6.93 -4.26
CA PHE A 44 3.14 8.05 -4.63
C PHE A 44 3.10 8.28 -6.14
N LEU A 45 4.24 8.19 -6.82
CA LEU A 45 4.32 8.33 -8.28
C LEU A 45 3.59 7.18 -9.00
N VAL A 46 3.74 5.94 -8.52
CA VAL A 46 2.98 4.79 -9.03
C VAL A 46 1.47 5.01 -8.88
N ALA A 47 1.02 5.57 -7.75
CA ALA A 47 -0.40 5.89 -7.56
C ALA A 47 -0.89 6.99 -8.52
N ILE A 48 -0.05 7.97 -8.88
CA ILE A 48 -0.39 9.00 -9.87
C ILE A 48 -0.55 8.36 -11.25
N GLU A 49 0.41 7.56 -11.69
CA GLU A 49 0.37 6.89 -12.99
C GLU A 49 -0.86 5.99 -13.11
N LEU A 50 -1.15 5.19 -12.08
CA LEU A 50 -2.32 4.33 -12.06
C LEU A 50 -3.63 5.15 -12.09
N LYS A 51 -3.69 6.29 -11.41
CA LYS A 51 -4.86 7.18 -11.46
C LYS A 51 -5.08 7.73 -12.87
N GLU A 52 -4.02 8.10 -13.58
CA GLU A 52 -4.11 8.57 -14.97
C GLU A 52 -4.60 7.45 -15.90
N PHE A 53 -4.06 6.24 -15.73
CA PHE A 53 -4.51 5.06 -16.46
C PHE A 53 -6.01 4.77 -16.22
N LEU A 54 -6.48 4.83 -14.98
CA LEU A 54 -7.90 4.62 -14.64
C LEU A 54 -8.80 5.70 -15.25
N ALA A 55 -8.38 6.97 -15.19
CA ALA A 55 -9.12 8.09 -15.78
C ALA A 55 -9.23 7.99 -17.31
N ALA A 56 -8.23 7.40 -17.97
CA ALA A 56 -8.27 7.12 -19.41
C ALA A 56 -9.13 5.90 -19.76
N SER A 57 -9.26 4.94 -18.83
CA SER A 57 -9.95 3.67 -19.07
C SER A 57 -11.48 3.77 -18.95
N PHE A 58 -12.00 4.60 -18.04
CA PHE A 58 -13.45 4.80 -17.87
C PHE A 58 -13.78 6.17 -17.23
N PRO A 59 -14.94 6.78 -17.55
CA PRO A 59 -15.28 8.14 -17.09
C PRO A 59 -15.29 8.32 -15.58
N GLU A 60 -15.75 7.32 -14.83
CA GLU A 60 -15.81 7.37 -13.36
C GLU A 60 -14.42 7.31 -12.73
N GLY A 61 -13.41 6.81 -13.46
CA GLY A 61 -12.03 6.71 -13.01
C GLY A 61 -11.42 8.08 -12.73
N SER A 62 -11.87 9.13 -13.43
CA SER A 62 -11.42 10.50 -13.19
C SER A 62 -11.87 11.07 -11.83
N GLN A 63 -12.88 10.47 -11.20
CA GLN A 63 -13.40 10.90 -9.90
C GLN A 63 -12.55 10.36 -8.73
N ILE A 64 -11.67 9.38 -8.99
CA ILE A 64 -10.84 8.75 -7.97
C ILE A 64 -9.62 9.64 -7.68
N THR A 65 -9.40 9.95 -6.40
CA THR A 65 -8.24 10.73 -5.97
C THR A 65 -6.97 9.87 -5.91
N THR A 66 -5.81 10.46 -6.15
CA THR A 66 -4.51 9.78 -6.03
C THR A 66 -4.31 9.17 -4.63
N SER A 67 -4.77 9.83 -3.56
CA SER A 67 -4.66 9.27 -2.20
C SER A 67 -5.47 7.99 -2.04
N ARG A 68 -6.63 7.88 -2.71
CA ARG A 68 -7.47 6.68 -2.65
C ARG A 68 -6.85 5.54 -3.46
N VAL A 69 -6.20 5.86 -4.58
CA VAL A 69 -5.40 4.89 -5.34
C VAL A 69 -4.22 4.39 -4.50
N LEU A 70 -3.49 5.30 -3.85
CA LEU A 70 -2.39 4.95 -2.95
C LEU A 70 -2.86 4.04 -1.80
N GLU A 71 -4.00 4.34 -1.18
CA GLU A 71 -4.63 3.48 -0.17
C GLU A 71 -4.95 2.09 -0.73
N ALA A 72 -5.52 2.01 -1.93
CA ALA A 72 -5.89 0.75 -2.57
C ALA A 72 -4.70 -0.15 -2.94
N ILE A 73 -3.52 0.43 -3.19
CA ILE A 73 -2.29 -0.34 -3.49
C ILE A 73 -1.41 -0.57 -2.25
N SER A 74 -1.82 -0.09 -1.07
CA SER A 74 -1.03 -0.20 0.17
C SER A 74 -1.62 -1.27 1.09
N THR A 75 -0.85 -2.32 1.34
CA THR A 75 -1.23 -3.36 2.31
C THR A 75 -0.92 -2.91 3.74
N GLU A 76 -1.53 -3.53 4.75
CA GLU A 76 -1.21 -3.27 6.16
C GLU A 76 0.30 -3.47 6.48
N ARG A 77 0.95 -4.38 5.75
CA ARG A 77 2.40 -4.65 5.88
C ARG A 77 3.31 -3.49 5.47
N CYS A 78 2.77 -2.48 4.79
CA CYS A 78 3.52 -1.27 4.44
C CYS A 78 3.75 -0.34 5.65
N MET A 79 3.07 -0.58 6.79
CA MET A 79 3.17 0.22 8.02
C MET A 79 2.89 1.72 7.82
N GLU A 80 1.99 2.03 6.89
CA GLU A 80 1.46 3.38 6.70
C GLU A 80 0.22 3.62 7.57
N GLY A 81 -0.19 4.88 7.71
CA GLY A 81 -1.41 5.26 8.45
C GLY A 81 -2.74 4.91 7.75
N PHE A 82 -2.68 4.15 6.65
CA PHE A 82 -3.81 3.74 5.81
C PHE A 82 -3.51 2.39 5.16
N SER A 83 -4.55 1.65 4.78
CA SER A 83 -4.43 0.34 4.12
C SER A 83 -5.64 0.03 3.24
N LEU A 84 -5.48 -0.93 2.32
CA LEU A 84 -6.52 -1.35 1.39
C LEU A 84 -7.63 -2.20 2.04
N GLU A 85 -7.48 -2.65 3.28
CA GLU A 85 -8.37 -3.65 3.91
C GLU A 85 -9.85 -3.27 3.86
N ARG A 86 -10.17 -2.01 4.17
CA ARG A 86 -11.56 -1.53 4.14
C ARG A 86 -12.11 -1.50 2.70
N LEU A 87 -11.27 -1.17 1.73
CA LEU A 87 -11.62 -1.16 0.32
C LEU A 87 -11.83 -2.59 -0.20
N GLU A 88 -11.00 -3.54 0.24
CA GLU A 88 -11.15 -4.97 -0.05
C GLU A 88 -12.46 -5.52 0.50
N ILE A 89 -12.79 -5.25 1.77
CA ILE A 89 -14.06 -5.69 2.37
C ILE A 89 -15.26 -5.15 1.59
N LEU A 90 -15.22 -3.86 1.22
CA LEU A 90 -16.29 -3.25 0.43
C LEU A 90 -16.38 -3.86 -0.97
N GLY A 91 -15.25 -4.04 -1.64
CA GLY A 91 -15.16 -4.62 -2.97
C GLY A 91 -15.68 -6.07 -3.00
N ASP A 92 -15.29 -6.88 -2.02
CA ASP A 92 -15.76 -8.26 -1.85
C ASP A 92 -17.28 -8.31 -1.65
N ALA A 93 -17.83 -7.47 -0.77
CA ALA A 93 -19.28 -7.39 -0.56
C ALA A 93 -20.03 -6.97 -1.84
N PHE A 94 -19.52 -5.96 -2.55
CA PHE A 94 -20.11 -5.46 -3.80
C PHE A 94 -20.09 -6.52 -4.90
N LEU A 95 -18.97 -7.21 -5.10
CA LEU A 95 -18.83 -8.27 -6.10
C LEU A 95 -19.72 -9.46 -5.76
N LYS A 96 -19.76 -9.88 -4.49
CA LYS A 96 -20.67 -10.93 -4.02
C LYS A 96 -22.12 -10.58 -4.33
N TYR A 97 -22.57 -9.36 -4.06
CA TYR A 97 -23.93 -8.93 -4.36
C TYR A 97 -24.20 -8.91 -5.88
N SER A 98 -23.32 -8.27 -6.64
CA SER A 98 -23.48 -8.07 -8.09
C SER A 98 -23.57 -9.40 -8.85
N VAL A 99 -22.69 -10.36 -8.51
CA VAL A 99 -22.70 -11.71 -9.10
C VAL A 99 -23.94 -12.48 -8.67
N SER A 100 -24.30 -12.44 -7.37
CA SER A 100 -25.49 -13.14 -6.86
C SER A 100 -26.76 -12.67 -7.56
N ARG A 101 -26.94 -11.34 -7.67
CA ARG A 101 -28.09 -10.76 -8.36
C ARG A 101 -28.13 -11.15 -9.84
N ARG A 102 -26.98 -11.11 -10.53
CA ARG A 102 -26.92 -11.53 -11.93
C ARG A 102 -27.29 -13.00 -12.11
N LEU A 103 -26.75 -13.88 -11.28
CA LEU A 103 -27.06 -15.32 -11.35
C LEU A 103 -28.55 -15.59 -11.08
N PHE A 104 -29.13 -14.93 -10.08
CA PHE A 104 -30.56 -15.04 -9.77
C PHE A 104 -31.45 -14.62 -10.95
N LEU A 105 -31.10 -13.52 -11.64
CA LEU A 105 -31.88 -13.02 -12.77
C LEU A 105 -31.72 -13.85 -14.05
N VAL A 106 -30.54 -14.43 -14.28
CA VAL A 106 -30.23 -15.21 -15.50
C VAL A 106 -30.71 -16.66 -15.39
N HIS A 107 -30.87 -17.19 -14.17
CA HIS A 107 -31.18 -18.58 -13.93
C HIS A 107 -32.46 -18.75 -13.09
N ASP A 108 -33.60 -18.70 -13.77
CA ASP A 108 -34.96 -18.82 -13.19
C ASP A 108 -35.30 -20.21 -12.64
N LYS A 109 -34.59 -21.25 -13.08
CA LYS A 109 -34.86 -22.66 -12.74
C LYS A 109 -33.90 -23.27 -11.72
N LEU A 110 -32.85 -22.56 -11.33
CA LEU A 110 -31.87 -23.08 -10.39
C LEU A 110 -32.30 -22.77 -8.96
N ASP A 111 -32.14 -23.74 -8.07
CA ASP A 111 -32.31 -23.51 -6.64
C ASP A 111 -31.13 -22.72 -6.04
N GLU A 112 -31.31 -22.26 -4.80
CA GLU A 112 -30.33 -21.48 -4.05
C GLU A 112 -28.97 -22.19 -3.93
N GLY A 113 -28.96 -23.50 -3.71
CA GLY A 113 -27.74 -24.28 -3.57
C GLY A 113 -26.95 -24.34 -4.87
N GLN A 114 -27.65 -24.52 -6.00
CA GLN A 114 -27.04 -24.51 -7.33
C GLN A 114 -26.50 -23.12 -7.71
N LEU A 115 -27.24 -22.05 -7.37
CA LEU A 115 -26.79 -20.67 -7.58
C LEU A 115 -25.55 -20.35 -6.72
N THR A 116 -25.53 -20.80 -5.47
CA THR A 116 -24.38 -20.62 -4.58
C THR A 116 -23.15 -21.35 -5.10
N LYS A 117 -23.31 -22.59 -5.58
CA LYS A 117 -22.21 -23.35 -6.20
C LYS A 117 -21.67 -22.67 -7.46
N LYS A 118 -22.54 -22.03 -8.26
CA LYS A 118 -22.13 -21.24 -9.43
C LYS A 118 -21.43 -19.93 -9.06
N ARG A 119 -21.78 -19.31 -7.94
CA ARG A 119 -21.14 -18.07 -7.46
C ARG A 119 -19.73 -18.30 -6.93
N SER A 120 -19.47 -19.45 -6.34
CA SER A 120 -18.20 -19.79 -5.69
C SER A 120 -17.18 -20.48 -6.61
N ASN A 121 -17.51 -20.71 -7.88
CA ASN A 121 -16.63 -21.28 -8.91
C ASN A 121 -16.18 -20.18 -9.88
#